data_AF-K1RH59-F1
#
_entry.id   AF-K1RH59-F1
#
_cell.length_a   1.000
_cell.length_b   1.000
_cell.length_c   1.000
_cell.angle_alpha   90.00
_cell.angle_beta   90.00
_cell.angle_gamma   90.00
#
_symmetry.space_group_name_H-M   'P 1'
#
loop_
_entity.id
_entity.type
_entity.pdbx_description
1 polymer ?
#
loop_
_entity_poly.entity_id
_entity_poly.type
_entity_poly.pdbx_seq_one_letter_code
_entity_poly.pdbx_strand_id
1 'polypeptide(L)'
;MHVSEQTRRIDEEKAVSFAEHVFFDDMLEDFPKSGPIRNYMEQVTVGLSQNPHLTEEKREHVPWYKNYFQGKAETLKDFLGETGELKDFLSKENSKQKIESLSD
;
A
#
# COMPACT_ATOMS: atom_id res chain seq x y z
N MET A 1 22.78 17.80 -20.36
CA MET A 1 21.54 16.99 -20.26
C MET A 1 21.40 16.27 -18.91
N HIS A 2 22.49 15.83 -18.24
CA HIS A 2 22.40 15.21 -16.90
C HIS A 2 21.97 16.16 -15.75
N VAL A 3 22.24 17.47 -15.86
CA VAL A 3 21.90 18.45 -14.80
C VAL A 3 20.39 18.75 -14.75
N SER A 4 19.69 18.66 -15.88
CA SER A 4 18.27 19.01 -15.97
C SER A 4 17.35 17.97 -15.31
N GLU A 5 17.68 16.68 -15.39
CA GLU A 5 16.87 15.62 -14.74
C GLU A 5 17.02 15.61 -13.23
N GLN A 6 18.22 15.88 -12.71
CA GLN A 6 18.46 15.91 -11.26
C GLN A 6 17.79 17.11 -10.60
N THR A 7 17.75 18.26 -11.28
CA THR A 7 17.01 19.45 -10.81
C THR A 7 15.51 19.16 -10.74
N ARG A 8 14.95 18.50 -11.76
CA ARG A 8 13.54 18.09 -11.81
C ARG A 8 13.14 17.19 -10.64
N ARG A 9 13.97 16.18 -10.31
CA ARG A 9 13.73 15.27 -9.18
C ARG A 9 13.75 15.99 -7.83
N ILE A 10 14.64 16.95 -7.65
CA ILE A 10 14.71 17.76 -6.42
C ILE A 10 13.44 18.62 -6.26
N ASP A 11 12.91 19.15 -7.36
CA ASP A 11 11.70 19.98 -7.31
C ASP A 11 10.43 19.13 -7.03
N GLU A 12 10.38 17.89 -7.54
CA GLU A 12 9.34 16.91 -7.17
C GLU A 12 9.43 16.52 -5.68
N GLU A 13 10.65 16.32 -5.16
CA GLU A 13 10.86 15.98 -3.75
C GLU A 13 10.51 17.16 -2.81
N LYS A 14 10.74 18.41 -3.22
CA LYS A 14 10.29 19.59 -2.45
C LYS A 14 8.77 19.74 -2.37
N ALA A 15 8.03 19.15 -3.31
CA ALA A 15 6.58 19.21 -3.31
C ALA A 15 5.96 18.29 -2.24
N VAL A 16 6.72 17.30 -1.75
CA VAL A 16 6.29 16.32 -0.75
C VAL A 16 6.97 16.62 0.58
N SER A 17 6.19 16.65 1.65
CA SER A 17 6.73 16.90 2.99
C SER A 17 7.48 15.69 3.54
N PHE A 18 8.43 15.92 4.45
CA PHE A 18 9.09 14.85 5.20
C PHE A 18 8.08 13.90 5.87
N ALA A 19 7.00 14.45 6.41
CA ALA A 19 5.96 13.67 7.07
C ALA A 19 5.30 12.67 6.09
N GLU A 20 5.03 13.10 4.85
CA GLU A 20 4.44 12.23 3.83
C GLU A 20 5.42 11.16 3.32
N HIS A 21 6.73 11.38 3.43
CA HIS A 21 7.76 10.39 3.10
C HIS A 21 7.99 9.34 4.19
N VAL A 22 7.79 9.70 5.46
CA VAL A 22 8.21 8.86 6.59
C VAL A 22 7.04 8.22 7.31
N PHE A 23 5.93 8.93 7.48
CA PHE A 23 4.78 8.43 8.21
C PHE A 23 3.75 7.86 7.24
N PHE A 24 3.36 6.61 7.46
CA PHE A 24 2.35 5.88 6.67
C PHE A 24 1.19 5.37 7.55
N ASP A 25 1.12 5.83 8.81
CA ASP A 25 0.17 5.32 9.80
C ASP A 25 -1.29 5.48 9.35
N ASP A 26 -1.58 6.60 8.68
CA ASP A 26 -2.87 6.92 8.06
C ASP A 26 -3.30 5.87 7.03
N MET A 27 -2.35 5.35 6.25
CA MET A 27 -2.63 4.36 5.21
C MET A 27 -2.78 2.94 5.77
N LEU A 28 -2.27 2.68 6.97
CA LEU A 28 -2.36 1.37 7.63
C LEU A 28 -3.69 1.16 8.37
N GLU A 29 -4.52 2.20 8.53
CA GLU A 29 -5.85 2.10 9.15
C GLU A 29 -6.81 1.18 8.36
N ASP A 30 -6.57 1.06 7.06
CA ASP A 30 -7.34 0.22 6.16
C ASP A 30 -7.00 -1.28 6.24
N PHE A 31 -5.94 -1.64 6.96
CA PHE A 31 -5.45 -3.00 7.15
C PHE A 31 -5.88 -3.55 8.52
N PRO A 32 -5.80 -4.88 8.75
CA PRO A 32 -6.01 -5.45 10.08
C PRO A 32 -5.10 -4.77 11.11
N LYS A 33 -5.58 -4.60 12.35
CA LYS A 33 -4.80 -3.95 13.42
C LYS A 33 -3.73 -4.85 13.99
N SER A 34 -3.84 -6.15 13.76
CA SER A 34 -2.92 -7.16 14.25
C SER A 34 -2.78 -8.32 13.26
N GLY A 35 -1.76 -9.15 13.47
CA GLY A 35 -1.54 -10.38 12.72
C GLY A 35 -0.57 -10.24 11.53
N PRO A 36 -0.42 -11.30 10.71
CA PRO A 36 0.66 -11.40 9.72
C PRO A 36 0.62 -10.33 8.62
N ILE A 37 -0.58 -9.95 8.16
CA ILE A 37 -0.74 -8.88 7.15
C ILE A 37 -0.31 -7.54 7.72
N ARG A 38 -0.69 -7.24 8.97
CA ARG A 38 -0.27 -6.01 9.65
C ARG A 38 1.24 -5.94 9.79
N ASN A 39 1.85 -7.00 10.33
CA ASN A 39 3.30 -7.08 10.50
C ASN A 39 4.03 -6.92 9.17
N TYR A 40 3.52 -7.54 8.10
CA TYR A 40 4.10 -7.39 6.77
C TYR A 40 4.02 -5.95 6.26
N MET A 41 2.86 -5.30 6.40
CA MET A 41 2.68 -3.91 5.96
C MET A 41 3.50 -2.91 6.77
N GLU A 42 3.74 -3.18 8.06
CA GLU A 42 4.69 -2.41 8.87
C GLU A 42 6.12 -2.53 8.32
N GLN A 43 6.55 -3.71 7.88
CA GLN A 43 7.86 -3.86 7.23
C GLN A 43 7.93 -3.16 5.87
N VAL A 44 6.86 -3.24 5.07
CA VAL A 44 6.78 -2.55 3.76
C VAL A 44 6.89 -1.04 3.95
N THR A 45 6.13 -0.46 4.89
CA THR A 45 6.14 0.98 5.15
C THR A 45 7.48 1.47 5.72
N VAL A 46 8.13 0.69 6.59
CA VAL A 46 9.52 0.97 7.00
C VAL A 46 10.46 1.00 5.80
N GLY A 47 10.39 0.02 4.90
CA GLY A 47 11.21 -0.01 3.68
C GLY A 47 10.95 1.18 2.75
N LEU A 48 9.68 1.56 2.57
CA LEU A 48 9.30 2.73 1.77
C LEU A 48 9.80 4.02 2.41
N SER A 49 9.73 4.16 3.74
CA SER A 49 10.20 5.36 4.45
C SER A 49 11.70 5.62 4.24
N GLN A 50 12.48 4.55 4.09
CA GLN A 50 13.94 4.61 3.93
C GLN A 50 14.40 4.77 2.47
N ASN A 51 13.49 4.74 1.50
CA ASN A 51 13.86 4.75 0.08
C ASN A 51 14.06 6.20 -0.44
N PRO A 52 15.29 6.64 -0.79
CA PRO A 52 15.55 8.00 -1.28
C PRO A 52 15.27 8.19 -2.77
N HIS A 53 14.80 7.14 -3.47
CA HIS A 53 14.62 7.16 -4.92
C HIS A 53 13.17 7.27 -5.36
N LEU A 54 12.22 7.07 -4.45
CA LEU A 54 10.79 7.19 -4.70
C LEU A 54 10.24 8.39 -3.92
N THR A 55 9.32 9.14 -4.51
CA THR A 55 8.63 10.26 -3.83
C THR A 55 7.15 9.93 -3.65
N GLU A 56 6.28 10.38 -4.55
CA GLU A 56 4.84 10.17 -4.48
C GLU A 56 4.45 8.70 -4.69
N GLU A 57 5.19 7.99 -5.55
CA GLU A 57 4.99 6.57 -5.89
C GLU A 57 4.99 5.66 -4.64
N LYS A 58 5.69 6.04 -3.56
CA LYS A 58 5.71 5.30 -2.29
C LYS A 58 4.31 5.03 -1.76
N ARG A 59 3.44 6.03 -1.81
CA ARG A 59 2.09 5.94 -1.26
C ARG A 59 1.18 5.09 -2.16
N GLU A 60 1.44 5.00 -3.45
CA GLU A 60 0.67 4.14 -4.37
C GLU A 60 0.85 2.63 -4.08
N HIS A 61 1.99 2.24 -3.51
CA HIS A 61 2.25 0.85 -3.14
C HIS A 61 1.28 0.33 -2.07
N VAL A 62 0.87 1.17 -1.11
CA VAL A 62 0.05 0.71 0.03
C VAL A 62 -1.36 0.26 -0.44
N PRO A 63 -2.12 1.05 -1.23
CA PRO A 63 -3.37 0.60 -1.82
C PRO A 63 -3.21 -0.59 -2.76
N TRP A 64 -2.07 -0.71 -3.45
CA TRP A 64 -1.80 -1.89 -4.29
C TRP A 64 -1.75 -3.18 -3.46
N TYR A 65 -1.07 -3.17 -2.31
CA TYR A 65 -1.03 -4.33 -1.40
C TYR A 65 -2.41 -4.68 -0.84
N LYS A 66 -3.20 -3.66 -0.47
CA LYS A 66 -4.60 -3.87 -0.05
C LYS A 66 -5.37 -4.66 -1.10
N ASN A 67 -5.28 -4.22 -2.36
CA ASN A 67 -5.95 -4.87 -3.47
C ASN A 67 -5.43 -6.29 -3.73
N TYR A 68 -4.12 -6.48 -3.62
CA TYR A 68 -3.48 -7.77 -3.79
C TYR A 68 -3.99 -8.78 -2.75
N PHE A 69 -4.02 -8.41 -1.46
CA PHE A 69 -4.49 -9.31 -0.41
C PHE A 69 -5.98 -9.65 -0.56
N GLN A 70 -6.81 -8.66 -0.90
CA GLN A 70 -8.24 -8.89 -1.16
C GLN A 70 -8.45 -9.82 -2.37
N GLY A 71 -7.68 -9.64 -3.45
CA GLY A 71 -7.72 -10.54 -4.61
C GLY A 71 -7.21 -11.96 -4.33
N LYS A 72 -6.48 -12.16 -3.23
CA LYS A 72 -5.98 -13.46 -2.74
C LYS A 72 -6.73 -13.94 -1.49
N ALA A 73 -7.92 -13.39 -1.22
CA ALA A 73 -8.66 -13.67 0.00
C ALA A 73 -8.84 -15.16 0.27
N GLU A 74 -9.20 -15.96 -0.74
CA GLU A 74 -9.43 -17.40 -0.55
C GLU A 74 -8.17 -18.14 -0.11
N THR A 75 -7.06 -17.91 -0.80
CA THR A 75 -5.75 -18.47 -0.40
C THR A 75 -5.35 -18.02 1.01
N LEU A 76 -5.57 -16.75 1.35
CA LEU A 76 -5.18 -16.22 2.65
C LEU A 76 -6.03 -16.78 3.80
N LYS A 77 -7.32 -17.05 3.58
CA LYS A 77 -8.18 -17.73 4.56
C LYS A 77 -7.66 -19.13 4.86
N ASP A 78 -7.22 -19.87 3.84
CA ASP A 78 -6.68 -21.22 4.03
C ASP A 78 -5.40 -21.24 4.88
N PHE A 79 -4.51 -20.26 4.68
CA PHE A 79 -3.22 -20.21 5.38
C PHE A 79 -3.27 -19.51 6.74
N LEU A 80 -4.06 -18.44 6.87
CA LEU A 80 -4.10 -17.58 8.06
C LEU A 80 -5.32 -17.83 8.94
N GLY A 81 -6.30 -18.60 8.46
CA GLY A 81 -7.59 -18.82 9.11
C GLY A 81 -8.54 -17.63 8.99
N GLU A 82 -9.68 -17.74 9.69
CA GLU A 82 -10.68 -16.66 9.78
C GLU A 82 -10.67 -16.02 11.18
N THR A 83 -9.78 -15.05 11.39
CA THR A 83 -9.92 -14.14 12.53
C THR A 83 -10.88 -13.00 12.18
N GLY A 84 -11.60 -12.43 13.15
CA GLY A 84 -12.61 -11.39 12.89
C GLY A 84 -12.08 -10.22 12.07
N GLU A 85 -10.95 -9.62 12.49
CA GLU A 85 -10.33 -8.49 11.78
C GLU A 85 -9.89 -8.86 10.36
N LEU A 86 -9.37 -10.08 10.16
CA LEU A 86 -8.94 -10.55 8.84
C LEU A 86 -10.14 -10.83 7.93
N LYS A 87 -11.21 -11.41 8.45
CA LYS A 87 -12.45 -11.67 7.72
C LYS A 87 -13.09 -10.36 7.26
N ASP A 88 -13.16 -9.37 8.14
CA ASP A 88 -13.66 -8.04 7.80
C ASP A 88 -12.80 -7.37 6.73
N PHE A 89 -11.48 -7.48 6.82
CA PHE A 89 -10.57 -6.94 5.81
C PHE A 89 -10.71 -7.61 4.42
N LEU A 90 -10.80 -8.96 4.39
CA LEU A 90 -10.86 -9.75 3.17
C LEU A 90 -12.25 -9.76 2.51
N SER A 91 -13.31 -9.43 3.25
CA SER A 91 -14.70 -9.35 2.75
C SER A 91 -15.06 -7.99 2.13
N LYS A 92 -14.23 -6.96 2.34
CA LYS A 92 -14.40 -5.65 1.69
C LYS A 92 -14.20 -5.81 0.19
N GLU A 93 -15.30 -5.73 -0.57
CA GLU A 93 -15.25 -5.79 -2.03
C GLU A 93 -14.37 -4.69 -2.61
N ASN A 94 -13.66 -5.07 -3.67
CA ASN A 94 -12.69 -4.20 -4.31
C ASN A 94 -13.34 -3.46 -5.49
N SER A 95 -13.33 -2.12 -5.48
CA SER A 95 -13.97 -1.32 -6.54
C SER A 95 -13.37 -1.54 -7.93
N LYS A 96 -12.16 -2.12 -8.03
CA LYS A 96 -11.53 -2.53 -9.29
C LYS A 96 -12.14 -3.79 -9.92
N GLN A 97 -12.73 -4.71 -9.14
CA GLN A 97 -13.45 -5.86 -9.70
C GLN A 97 -14.70 -5.43 -10.49
N LYS A 98 -15.31 -4.30 -10.12
CA LYS A 98 -16.45 -3.75 -10.83
C LYS A 98 -16.10 -3.24 -12.23
N ILE A 99 -14.88 -2.76 -12.46
CA ILE A 99 -14.48 -2.21 -13.77
C ILE A 99 -14.12 -3.32 -14.76
N GLU A 100 -13.43 -4.37 -14.33
CA GLU A 100 -13.13 -5.54 -15.17
C GLU A 100 -14.34 -6.45 -15.40
N SER A 101 -15.35 -6.45 -14.52
CA SER A 101 -16.60 -7.20 -14.71
C SER A 101 -17.69 -6.44 -15.50
N LEU A 102 -17.46 -5.17 -15.85
CA LEU A 102 -18.37 -4.33 -16.66
C LEU A 102 -17.82 -4.10 -18.08
N SER A 103 -16.69 -4.71 -18.42
CA SER A 103 -16.08 -4.67 -19.76
C SER A 103 -16.42 -5.87 -20.65
N ASP A 104 -17.35 -6.75 -20.21
CA ASP A 104 -17.95 -7.81 -21.02
C ASP A 104 -19.35 -7.43 -21.52
#